data_AF-A0A3Q0SH22-F1
#
_entry.id   AF-A0A3Q0SH22-F1
#
_cell.length_a   1.000
_cell.length_b   1.000
_cell.length_c   1.000
_cell.angle_alpha   90.00
_cell.angle_beta   90.00
_cell.angle_gamma   90.00
#
_symmetry.space_group_name_H-M   'P 1'
#
loop_
_entity.id
_entity.type
_entity.pdbx_description
1 polymer ?
#
loop_
_entity_poly.entity_id
_entity_poly.type
_entity_poly.pdbx_seq_one_letter_code
_entity_poly.pdbx_strand_id
1 'polypeptide(L)'
;MAQVSIKKECSHQASQTEETGGQKDYKSLFEKAKQKINELIKDKEALIAVSETKANLSADQNVESDVDEIALQVDALVRKLDQRTTEKNELRSRVSVPALIGASMCWHLTTCSCSSELPSLFFSLLFPLSLMELRQNVGRLLLSYVPALDLAQVNYECNVIDEILEQVISSTTY
;
A
#
# COMPACT_ATOMS: atom_id res chain seq x y z
N MET A 1 103.98 11.06 24.58
CA MET A 1 102.84 11.91 24.15
C MET A 1 102.36 11.39 22.81
N ALA A 2 101.24 10.65 22.79
CA ALA A 2 100.68 10.10 21.56
C ALA A 2 99.80 11.15 20.89
N GLN A 3 100.18 11.56 19.68
CA GLN A 3 99.45 12.54 18.88
C GLN A 3 98.31 11.82 18.16
N VAL A 4 97.10 11.89 18.71
CA VAL A 4 95.87 11.40 18.06
C VAL A 4 95.52 12.36 16.92
N SER A 5 95.61 11.89 15.68
CA SER A 5 95.21 12.63 14.49
C SER A 5 93.72 12.39 14.22
N ILE A 6 92.87 13.37 14.57
CA ILE A 6 91.44 13.34 14.23
C ILE A 6 91.31 13.75 12.76
N LYS A 7 90.97 12.78 11.91
CA LYS A 7 90.66 13.00 10.49
C LYS A 7 89.29 13.69 10.39
N LYS A 8 89.29 14.99 10.08
CA LYS A 8 88.08 15.80 9.89
C LYS A 8 87.53 15.50 8.49
N GLU A 9 86.55 14.61 8.40
CA GLU A 9 85.84 14.32 7.16
C GLU A 9 84.87 15.47 6.87
N CYS A 10 85.10 16.20 5.78
CA CYS A 10 84.25 17.30 5.37
C CYS A 10 83.06 16.72 4.58
N SER A 11 81.88 16.66 5.20
CA SER A 11 80.64 16.27 4.52
C SER A 11 80.23 17.37 3.55
N HIS A 12 80.53 17.18 2.26
CA HIS A 12 79.99 17.99 1.18
C HIS A 12 78.76 17.30 0.61
N GLN A 13 77.66 17.39 1.35
CA GLN A 13 76.34 17.15 0.76
C GLN A 13 75.97 18.39 -0.07
N ALA A 14 76.63 18.55 -1.22
CA ALA A 14 76.26 19.54 -2.22
C ALA A 14 75.04 18.99 -2.97
N SER A 15 73.84 19.48 -2.64
CA SER A 15 72.65 19.21 -3.42
C SER A 15 72.78 19.91 -4.77
N GLN A 16 73.13 19.14 -5.78
CA GLN A 16 73.08 19.54 -7.17
C GLN A 16 71.63 19.31 -7.64
N THR A 17 70.82 20.36 -7.66
CA THR A 17 69.55 20.33 -8.38
C THR A 17 69.89 20.60 -9.84
N GLU A 18 69.92 19.56 -10.65
CA GLU A 18 70.05 19.71 -12.09
C GLU A 18 68.90 20.58 -12.61
N GLU A 19 69.26 21.67 -13.28
CA GLU A 19 68.36 22.53 -14.05
C GLU A 19 67.92 21.76 -15.30
N THR A 20 67.18 20.67 -15.10
CA THR A 20 66.76 19.78 -16.18
C THR A 20 65.53 20.39 -16.85
N GLY A 21 65.80 21.21 -17.86
CA GLY A 21 65.05 21.29 -19.12
C GLY A 21 63.52 21.24 -18.97
N GLY A 22 62.92 22.37 -18.62
CA GLY A 22 61.46 22.49 -18.58
C GLY A 22 60.96 23.78 -17.95
N GLN A 23 61.63 24.91 -18.19
CA GLN A 23 61.22 26.22 -17.68
C GLN A 23 59.92 26.70 -18.36
N LYS A 24 58.79 26.08 -18.05
CA LYS A 24 57.55 26.84 -17.93
C LYS A 24 57.65 27.49 -16.57
N ASP A 25 57.95 28.79 -16.54
CA ASP A 25 58.06 29.55 -15.29
C ASP A 25 56.89 29.18 -14.38
N TYR A 26 57.12 28.85 -13.12
CA TYR A 26 56.06 28.47 -12.18
C TYR A 26 54.93 29.52 -12.15
N LYS A 27 55.29 30.79 -12.37
CA LYS A 27 54.38 31.91 -12.61
C LYS A 27 53.45 31.70 -13.81
N SER A 28 53.97 31.25 -14.95
CA SER A 28 53.18 30.93 -16.14
C SER A 28 52.21 29.77 -15.91
N LEU A 29 52.61 28.76 -15.13
CA LEU A 29 51.73 27.64 -14.76
C LEU A 29 50.60 28.11 -13.85
N PHE A 30 50.90 28.99 -12.89
CA PHE A 30 49.91 29.58 -11.99
C PHE A 30 48.91 30.48 -12.75
N GLU A 31 49.40 31.34 -13.64
CA GLU A 31 48.51 32.17 -14.48
C GLU A 31 47.64 31.30 -15.40
N LYS A 32 48.21 30.23 -15.97
CA LYS A 32 47.44 29.27 -16.77
C LYS A 32 46.38 28.54 -15.94
N ALA A 33 46.70 28.16 -14.69
CA ALA A 33 45.73 27.55 -13.78
C ALA A 33 44.61 28.53 -13.41
N LYS A 34 44.95 29.78 -13.13
CA LYS A 34 43.99 30.86 -12.83
C LYS A 34 43.07 31.15 -14.02
N GLN A 35 43.62 31.20 -15.23
CA GLN A 35 42.85 31.35 -16.46
C GLN A 35 41.88 30.17 -16.62
N LYS A 36 42.36 28.94 -16.45
CA LYS A 36 41.53 27.74 -16.59
C LYS A 36 40.41 27.65 -15.56
N ILE A 37 40.66 28.10 -14.33
CA ILE A 37 39.61 28.23 -13.30
C ILE A 37 38.53 29.23 -13.75
N ASN A 38 38.93 30.38 -14.30
CA ASN A 38 37.97 31.40 -14.75
C ASN A 38 37.15 30.92 -15.96
N GLU A 39 37.78 30.22 -16.90
CA GLU A 39 37.07 29.54 -18.00
C GLU A 39 36.05 28.53 -17.46
N LEU A 40 36.44 27.69 -16.49
CA LEU A 40 35.56 26.70 -15.89
C LEU A 40 34.39 27.33 -15.11
N ILE A 41 34.62 28.49 -14.46
CA ILE A 41 33.56 29.26 -13.80
C ILE A 41 32.56 29.77 -14.84
N LYS A 42 33.05 30.39 -15.93
CA LYS A 42 32.18 30.87 -17.01
C LYS A 42 31.40 29.75 -17.67
N ASP A 43 32.04 28.61 -17.92
CA ASP A 43 31.37 27.43 -18.50
C ASP A 43 30.32 26.88 -17.54
N LYS A 44 30.60 26.84 -16.24
CA LYS A 44 29.62 26.45 -15.21
C LYS A 44 28.45 27.42 -15.14
N GLU A 45 28.70 28.72 -15.17
CA GLU A 45 27.65 29.74 -15.18
C GLU A 45 26.78 29.64 -16.45
N ALA A 46 27.39 29.43 -17.62
CA ALA A 46 26.67 29.18 -18.85
C ALA A 46 25.88 27.87 -18.79
N LEU A 47 26.44 26.81 -18.22
CA LEU A 47 25.76 25.53 -18.03
C LEU A 47 24.59 25.66 -17.06
N ILE A 48 24.73 26.45 -15.99
CA ILE A 48 23.65 26.76 -15.04
C ILE A 48 22.57 27.58 -15.75
N ALA A 49 22.92 28.62 -16.51
CA ALA A 49 21.94 29.41 -17.27
C ALA A 49 21.21 28.56 -18.34
N VAL A 50 21.91 27.65 -19.01
CA VAL A 50 21.31 26.66 -19.94
C VAL A 50 20.45 25.67 -19.17
N SER A 51 20.86 25.25 -17.98
CA SER A 51 20.08 24.32 -17.15
C SER A 51 18.88 24.99 -16.49
N GLU A 52 18.91 26.30 -16.22
CA GLU A 52 17.80 27.09 -15.72
C GLU A 52 16.84 27.43 -16.86
N THR A 53 17.32 27.78 -18.05
CA THR A 53 16.47 27.92 -19.25
C THR A 53 15.91 26.59 -19.72
N LYS A 54 16.66 25.49 -19.53
CA LYS A 54 16.19 24.12 -19.74
C LYS A 54 15.35 23.59 -18.59
N ALA A 55 15.47 24.07 -17.35
CA ALA A 55 14.50 23.79 -16.27
C ALA A 55 13.19 24.54 -16.54
N ASN A 56 13.27 25.74 -17.12
CA ASN A 56 12.10 26.45 -17.64
C ASN A 56 11.52 25.84 -18.94
N LEU A 57 12.16 24.83 -19.54
CA LEU A 57 11.68 24.10 -20.74
C LEU A 57 11.60 22.57 -20.57
N SER A 58 12.10 22.01 -19.46
CA SER A 58 12.26 20.57 -19.23
C SER A 58 12.54 20.20 -17.77
N ALA A 59 12.16 21.02 -16.78
CA ALA A 59 11.91 20.50 -15.43
C ALA A 59 10.66 19.60 -15.50
N ASP A 60 10.92 18.37 -15.95
CA ASP A 60 10.37 17.13 -15.43
C ASP A 60 8.93 17.21 -14.86
N GLN A 61 8.00 17.66 -15.71
CA GLN A 61 6.56 17.63 -15.44
C GLN A 61 5.99 16.20 -15.35
N ASN A 62 6.84 15.16 -15.32
CA ASN A 62 6.37 13.79 -15.41
C ASN A 62 6.24 13.10 -14.04
N VAL A 63 7.05 13.45 -13.05
CA VAL A 63 7.05 12.74 -11.75
C VAL A 63 6.25 13.49 -10.68
N GLU A 64 6.29 14.82 -10.67
CA GLU A 64 5.50 15.65 -9.76
C GLU A 64 4.01 15.64 -10.15
N SER A 65 3.71 15.60 -11.46
CA SER A 65 2.35 15.40 -11.99
C SER A 65 1.75 14.07 -11.56
N ASP A 66 2.51 12.98 -11.62
CA ASP A 66 2.02 11.65 -11.24
C ASP A 66 1.70 11.57 -9.74
N VAL A 67 2.50 12.21 -8.88
CA VAL A 67 2.24 12.24 -7.43
C VAL A 67 0.97 13.04 -7.11
N ASP A 68 0.78 14.18 -7.76
CA ASP A 68 -0.43 15.00 -7.59
C ASP A 68 -1.67 14.30 -8.18
N GLU A 69 -1.54 13.62 -9.32
CA GLU A 69 -2.61 12.82 -9.92
C GLU A 69 -2.99 11.63 -9.02
N ILE A 70 -2.00 10.93 -8.46
CA ILE A 70 -2.21 9.85 -7.49
C ILE A 70 -2.89 10.40 -6.23
N ALA A 71 -2.45 11.56 -5.72
CA ALA A 71 -3.08 12.20 -4.56
C ALA A 71 -4.55 12.55 -4.82
N LEU A 72 -4.86 13.09 -5.99
CA LEU A 72 -6.24 13.38 -6.42
C LEU A 72 -7.08 12.10 -6.57
N GLN A 73 -6.50 11.01 -7.10
CA GLN A 73 -7.19 9.72 -7.20
C GLN A 73 -7.47 9.11 -5.83
N VAL A 74 -6.51 9.15 -4.90
CA VAL A 74 -6.68 8.67 -3.52
C VAL A 74 -7.78 9.46 -2.82
N ASP A 75 -7.78 10.79 -2.93
CA ASP A 75 -8.83 11.63 -2.33
C ASP A 75 -10.23 11.32 -2.91
N ALA A 76 -10.32 11.11 -4.24
CA ALA A 76 -11.56 10.69 -4.89
C ALA A 76 -12.05 9.32 -4.40
N LEU A 77 -11.13 8.38 -4.15
CA LEU A 77 -11.44 7.06 -3.62
C LEU A 77 -11.85 7.10 -2.14
N VAL A 78 -11.20 7.92 -1.32
CA VAL A 78 -11.58 8.14 0.10
C VAL A 78 -13.01 8.66 0.19
N ARG A 79 -13.34 9.70 -0.60
CA ARG A 79 -14.71 10.22 -0.66
C ARG A 79 -15.73 9.18 -1.12
N LYS A 80 -15.39 8.34 -2.11
CA LYS A 80 -16.25 7.21 -2.52
C LYS A 80 -16.40 6.17 -1.41
N LEU A 81 -15.35 5.85 -0.67
CA LEU A 81 -15.41 4.93 0.46
C LEU A 81 -16.30 5.46 1.59
N ASP A 82 -16.20 6.75 1.91
CA ASP A 82 -17.05 7.37 2.93
C ASP A 82 -18.52 7.38 2.50
N GLN A 83 -18.80 7.69 1.23
CA GLN A 83 -20.13 7.60 0.65
C GLN A 83 -20.69 6.17 0.76
N ARG A 84 -19.93 5.17 0.32
CA ARG A 84 -20.33 3.76 0.40
C ARG A 84 -20.46 3.26 1.84
N THR A 85 -19.62 3.76 2.75
CA THR A 85 -19.69 3.42 4.18
C THR A 85 -20.96 3.99 4.81
N THR A 86 -21.33 5.21 4.43
CA THR A 86 -22.58 5.85 4.85
C THR A 86 -23.79 5.10 4.31
N GLU A 87 -23.84 4.82 3.00
CA GLU A 87 -24.89 4.02 2.37
C GLU A 87 -25.03 2.65 3.02
N LYS A 88 -23.91 1.95 3.28
CA LYS A 88 -23.91 0.66 3.99
C LYS A 88 -24.49 0.81 5.39
N ASN A 89 -24.12 1.86 6.13
CA ASN A 89 -24.61 2.09 7.49
C ASN A 89 -26.11 2.43 7.49
N GLU A 90 -26.59 3.19 6.51
CA GLU A 90 -28.02 3.48 6.33
C GLU A 90 -28.81 2.24 5.94
N LEU A 91 -28.32 1.44 4.98
CA LEU A 91 -28.95 0.18 4.61
C LEU A 91 -28.94 -0.82 5.76
N ARG A 92 -27.81 -0.91 6.48
CA ARG A 92 -27.70 -1.71 7.70
C ARG A 92 -28.66 -1.20 8.77
N SER A 93 -28.87 0.11 8.90
CA SER A 93 -29.92 0.65 9.76
C SER A 93 -31.31 0.23 9.27
N ARG A 94 -31.61 0.35 7.97
CA ARG A 94 -32.89 -0.10 7.39
C ARG A 94 -33.17 -1.59 7.55
N VAL A 95 -32.15 -2.44 7.69
CA VAL A 95 -32.27 -3.89 7.96
C VAL A 95 -32.20 -4.19 9.46
N SER A 96 -31.46 -3.40 10.22
CA SER A 96 -31.35 -3.50 11.68
C SER A 96 -32.56 -2.95 12.40
N VAL A 97 -33.27 -1.96 11.85
CA VAL A 97 -34.50 -1.40 12.39
C VAL A 97 -35.61 -2.46 12.40
N PRO A 98 -35.87 -3.26 11.35
CA PRO A 98 -36.79 -4.39 11.46
C PRO A 98 -36.28 -5.51 12.38
N ALA A 99 -34.95 -5.72 12.52
CA ALA A 99 -34.40 -6.66 13.50
C ALA A 99 -34.57 -6.17 14.96
N LEU A 100 -34.39 -4.87 15.22
CA LEU A 100 -34.62 -4.24 16.52
C LEU A 100 -36.11 -4.04 16.82
N ILE A 101 -36.96 -3.79 15.82
CA ILE A 101 -38.42 -3.73 16.01
C ILE A 101 -38.95 -5.15 16.26
N GLY A 102 -38.44 -6.17 15.57
CA GLY A 102 -38.73 -7.58 15.90
C GLY A 102 -38.27 -7.96 17.32
N ALA A 103 -37.06 -7.53 17.72
CA ALA A 103 -36.54 -7.72 19.08
C ALA A 103 -37.25 -6.84 20.14
N SER A 104 -37.74 -5.66 19.77
CA SER A 104 -38.45 -4.71 20.65
C SER A 104 -39.90 -5.14 20.84
N MET A 105 -40.56 -5.69 19.80
CA MET A 105 -41.83 -6.38 19.93
C MET A 105 -41.69 -7.62 20.81
N CYS A 106 -40.54 -8.30 20.79
CA CYS A 106 -40.22 -9.37 21.72
C CYS A 106 -40.05 -8.85 23.17
N TRP A 107 -39.36 -7.73 23.40
CA TRP A 107 -39.20 -7.14 24.74
C TRP A 107 -40.53 -6.73 25.39
N HIS A 108 -41.48 -6.20 24.61
CA HIS A 108 -42.78 -5.77 25.13
C HIS A 108 -43.80 -6.92 25.31
N LEU A 109 -43.62 -8.06 24.62
CA LEU A 109 -44.33 -9.30 24.92
C LEU A 109 -43.69 -10.07 26.09
N THR A 110 -42.39 -9.91 26.32
CA THR A 110 -41.63 -10.61 27.38
C THR A 110 -42.01 -10.14 28.80
N THR A 111 -42.58 -8.94 28.96
CA THR A 111 -43.10 -8.49 30.26
C THR A 111 -44.49 -9.06 30.59
N CYS A 112 -45.17 -9.67 29.62
CA CYS A 112 -46.40 -10.42 29.86
C CYS A 112 -46.09 -11.91 30.00
N SER A 113 -45.82 -12.31 31.25
CA SER A 113 -46.02 -13.65 31.79
C SER A 113 -45.26 -14.82 31.14
N CYS A 114 -43.99 -15.03 31.52
CA CYS A 114 -43.42 -16.37 31.75
C CYS A 114 -42.00 -16.29 32.31
N SER A 115 -41.86 -16.34 33.64
CA SER A 115 -40.56 -16.57 34.30
C SER A 115 -40.23 -18.06 34.26
N SER A 116 -39.32 -18.52 33.39
CA SER A 116 -38.46 -19.71 33.64
C SER A 116 -37.53 -20.20 32.50
N GLU A 117 -37.52 -19.63 31.29
CA GLU A 117 -36.86 -20.33 30.16
C GLU A 117 -36.10 -19.35 29.22
N LEU A 118 -35.01 -18.74 29.70
CA LEU A 118 -34.17 -17.82 28.91
C LEU A 118 -33.24 -18.47 27.85
N PRO A 119 -32.72 -19.71 28.00
CA PRO A 119 -31.85 -20.31 26.98
C PRO A 119 -32.61 -20.92 25.79
N SER A 120 -33.88 -21.30 25.94
CA SER A 120 -34.66 -21.94 24.89
C SER A 120 -35.18 -20.96 23.82
N LEU A 121 -35.38 -19.69 24.17
CA LEU A 121 -35.79 -18.64 23.21
C LEU A 121 -34.64 -18.16 22.32
N PHE A 122 -33.41 -18.14 22.84
CA PHE A 122 -32.21 -17.89 22.03
C PHE A 122 -32.02 -19.00 20.99
N PHE A 123 -32.27 -20.26 21.39
CA PHE A 123 -32.30 -21.41 20.49
C PHE A 123 -33.47 -21.37 19.50
N SER A 124 -34.62 -20.81 19.87
CA SER A 124 -35.82 -20.82 19.01
C SER A 124 -35.82 -19.77 17.91
N LEU A 125 -35.11 -18.65 18.07
CA LEU A 125 -35.10 -17.55 17.09
C LEU A 125 -33.76 -17.39 16.36
N LEU A 126 -32.63 -17.71 16.99
CA LEU A 126 -31.33 -17.57 16.33
C LEU A 126 -30.99 -18.79 15.47
N PHE A 127 -31.45 -19.98 15.87
CA PHE A 127 -31.30 -21.23 15.13
C PHE A 127 -32.04 -21.25 13.78
N PRO A 128 -33.30 -20.76 13.64
CA PRO A 128 -33.94 -20.70 12.33
C PRO A 128 -33.26 -19.71 11.37
N LEU A 129 -32.67 -18.62 11.88
CA LEU A 129 -31.92 -17.67 11.04
C LEU A 129 -30.61 -18.28 10.52
N SER A 130 -29.84 -18.97 11.37
CA SER A 130 -28.60 -19.64 10.95
C SER A 130 -28.87 -20.84 10.03
N LEU A 131 -29.97 -21.56 10.26
CA LEU A 131 -30.42 -22.66 9.42
C LEU A 131 -30.90 -22.18 8.04
N MET A 132 -31.61 -21.05 7.98
CA MET A 132 -31.97 -20.39 6.73
C MET A 132 -30.72 -20.05 5.89
N GLU A 133 -29.73 -19.42 6.51
CA GLU A 133 -28.48 -19.04 5.85
C GLU A 133 -27.70 -20.28 5.38
N LEU A 134 -27.67 -21.34 6.19
CA LEU A 134 -27.08 -22.61 5.81
C LEU A 134 -27.78 -23.22 4.58
N ARG A 135 -29.12 -23.28 4.57
CA ARG A 135 -29.89 -23.81 3.44
C ARG A 135 -29.70 -22.98 2.16
N GLN A 136 -29.53 -21.67 2.27
CA GLN A 136 -29.17 -20.83 1.11
C GLN A 136 -27.79 -21.18 0.56
N ASN A 137 -26.80 -21.38 1.43
CA ASN A 137 -25.45 -21.77 1.03
C ASN A 137 -25.42 -23.16 0.39
N VAL A 138 -26.15 -24.12 0.97
CA VAL A 138 -26.32 -25.45 0.39
C VAL A 138 -27.03 -25.37 -0.96
N GLY A 139 -28.12 -24.59 -1.09
CA GLY A 139 -28.81 -24.39 -2.36
C GLY A 139 -27.89 -23.84 -3.46
N ARG A 140 -27.05 -22.85 -3.13
CA ARG A 140 -26.01 -22.34 -4.06
C ARG A 140 -25.01 -23.42 -4.48
N LEU A 141 -24.60 -24.28 -3.55
CA LEU A 141 -23.71 -25.40 -3.84
C LEU A 141 -24.39 -26.43 -4.75
N LEU A 142 -25.66 -26.73 -4.48
CA LEU A 142 -26.47 -27.67 -5.26
C LEU A 142 -26.65 -27.24 -6.72
N LEU A 143 -26.59 -25.95 -7.04
CA LEU A 143 -26.63 -25.45 -8.41
C LEU A 143 -25.55 -26.07 -9.32
N SER A 144 -24.41 -26.46 -8.74
CA SER A 144 -23.32 -27.12 -9.48
C SER A 144 -23.66 -28.57 -9.86
N TYR A 145 -24.57 -29.22 -9.13
CA TYR A 145 -25.03 -30.59 -9.37
C TYR A 145 -26.40 -30.65 -10.05
N VAL A 146 -27.26 -29.64 -9.82
CA VAL A 146 -28.61 -29.52 -10.38
C VAL A 146 -28.78 -28.12 -11.00
N PRO A 147 -28.35 -27.92 -12.26
CA PRO A 147 -28.36 -26.61 -12.91
C PRO A 147 -29.76 -26.07 -13.20
N ALA A 148 -30.78 -26.94 -13.22
CA ALA A 148 -32.17 -26.57 -13.42
C ALA A 148 -32.86 -26.05 -12.14
N LEU A 149 -32.17 -26.07 -11.00
CA LEU A 149 -32.70 -25.60 -9.73
C LEU A 149 -32.80 -24.07 -9.72
N ASP A 150 -34.02 -23.54 -9.73
CA ASP A 150 -34.26 -22.09 -9.62
C ASP A 150 -34.31 -21.65 -8.15
N LEU A 151 -33.18 -21.14 -7.65
CA LEU A 151 -33.04 -20.65 -6.28
C LEU A 151 -34.02 -19.53 -5.90
N ALA A 152 -34.59 -18.81 -6.87
CA ALA A 152 -35.56 -17.75 -6.62
C ALA A 152 -36.96 -18.30 -6.26
N GLN A 153 -37.24 -19.55 -6.64
CA GLN A 153 -38.50 -20.23 -6.32
C GLN A 153 -38.39 -21.15 -5.10
N VAL A 154 -37.18 -21.39 -4.58
CA VAL A 154 -36.97 -22.29 -3.45
C VAL A 154 -37.38 -21.62 -2.14
N ASN A 155 -38.26 -22.28 -1.38
CA ASN A 155 -38.59 -21.88 -0.02
C ASN A 155 -37.59 -22.48 0.98
N TYR A 156 -36.66 -21.65 1.46
CA TYR A 156 -35.61 -22.03 2.41
C TYR A 156 -36.10 -22.24 3.86
N GLU A 157 -37.35 -21.83 4.17
CA GLU A 157 -37.98 -22.15 5.45
C GLU A 157 -38.32 -23.64 5.59
N CYS A 158 -38.43 -24.36 4.46
CA CYS A 158 -38.80 -25.77 4.41
C CYS A 158 -37.58 -26.67 4.12
N ASN A 159 -37.75 -27.98 4.37
CA ASN A 159 -36.72 -29.00 4.20
C ASN A 159 -36.43 -29.35 2.71
N VAL A 160 -36.97 -28.59 1.75
CA VAL A 160 -36.83 -28.86 0.31
C VAL A 160 -35.37 -28.92 -0.11
N ILE A 161 -34.52 -28.04 0.43
CA ILE A 161 -33.07 -28.08 0.18
C ILE A 161 -32.43 -29.38 0.71
N ASP A 162 -32.85 -29.83 1.88
CA ASP A 162 -32.33 -31.06 2.50
C ASP A 162 -32.74 -32.29 1.68
N GLU A 163 -33.98 -32.33 1.18
CA GLU A 163 -34.49 -33.40 0.30
C GLU A 163 -33.75 -33.46 -1.04
N ILE A 164 -33.50 -32.30 -1.67
CA ILE A 164 -32.72 -32.24 -2.92
C ILE A 164 -31.27 -32.68 -2.65
N LEU A 165 -30.68 -32.23 -1.54
CA LEU A 165 -29.33 -32.64 -1.15
C LEU A 165 -29.25 -34.15 -0.95
N GLU A 166 -30.23 -34.75 -0.28
CA GLU A 166 -30.30 -36.20 -0.07
C GLU A 166 -30.44 -36.96 -1.39
N GLN A 167 -31.24 -36.45 -2.34
CA GLN A 167 -31.35 -37.03 -3.68
C GLN A 167 -30.04 -36.96 -4.47
N VAL A 168 -29.32 -35.83 -4.40
CA VAL A 168 -28.01 -35.67 -5.07
C VAL A 168 -26.95 -36.57 -4.45
N ILE A 169 -26.93 -36.69 -3.12
CA ILE A 169 -26.01 -37.61 -2.43
C ILE A 169 -26.33 -39.05 -2.83
N SER A 170 -27.60 -39.42 -2.83
CA SER A 170 -28.07 -40.77 -3.17
C SER A 170 -27.81 -41.14 -4.63
N SER A 171 -27.79 -40.18 -5.55
CA SER A 171 -27.45 -40.44 -6.96
C SER A 171 -25.95 -40.51 -7.21
N THR A 172 -25.14 -39.90 -6.35
CA THR A 172 -23.66 -39.88 -6.46
C THR A 172 -23.00 -41.11 -5.83
N THR A 173 -23.69 -41.84 -4.94
CA THR A 173 -23.17 -43.00 -4.21
C THR A 173 -23.36 -44.35 -4.92
N TYR A 174 -23.71 -44.37 -6.21
CA TYR A 174 -23.79 -45.58 -7.05
C TYR A 174 -22.78 -45.54 -8.20
#